data_AF-A0A9Q1EB78-F1
#
_entry.id   AF-A0A9Q1EB78-F1
#
_cell.length_a   1.000
_cell.length_b   1.000
_cell.length_c   1.000
_cell.angle_alpha   90.00
_cell.angle_beta   90.00
_cell.angle_gamma   90.00
#
_symmetry.space_group_name_H-M   'P 1'
#
loop_
_entity.id
_entity.type
_entity.pdbx_description
1 polymer ?
#
loop_
_entity_poly.entity_id
_entity_poly.type
_entity_poly.pdbx_seq_one_letter_code
_entity_poly.pdbx_strand_id
1 'polypeptide(L)'
;MYRRRSQCCPGYIESGDLCVPLCTEECEHGRCVSPDTCQCEPGWGGLDCSSAPPTSVTEERDDRRTGSSGVRVYRHVAQAPR
;
A
#
# COMPACT_ATOMS: atom_id res chain seq x y z
N MET A 1 0.61 20.91 -37.63
CA MET A 1 0.01 19.74 -36.96
C MET A 1 -0.39 20.17 -35.56
N TYR A 2 -1.60 20.69 -35.43
CA TYR A 2 -2.10 21.32 -34.21
C TYR A 2 -2.35 20.23 -33.16
N ARG A 3 -1.49 20.20 -32.14
CA ARG A 3 -1.56 19.30 -30.99
C ARG A 3 -2.86 19.59 -30.25
N ARG A 4 -3.84 18.71 -30.42
CA ARG A 4 -5.20 18.86 -29.89
C ARG A 4 -5.10 18.99 -28.37
N ARG A 5 -5.52 20.14 -27.85
CA ARG A 5 -5.44 20.56 -26.45
C ARG A 5 -6.51 19.83 -25.61
N SER A 6 -6.45 18.50 -25.57
CA SER A 6 -7.46 17.62 -24.94
C SER A 6 -6.95 16.20 -24.70
N GLN A 7 -5.65 16.02 -24.48
CA GLN A 7 -5.13 14.69 -24.15
C GLN A 7 -4.15 14.84 -23.00
N CYS A 8 -4.55 14.30 -21.86
CA CYS A 8 -3.67 14.07 -20.73
C CYS A 8 -2.42 13.31 -21.16
N CYS A 9 -1.35 13.44 -20.36
CA CYS A 9 -0.11 12.71 -20.61
C CYS A 9 -0.38 11.19 -20.66
N PRO A 10 0.46 10.41 -21.37
CA PRO A 10 0.31 8.95 -21.37
C PRO A 10 0.32 8.42 -19.93
N GLY A 11 -0.67 7.56 -19.62
CA GLY A 11 -0.91 7.07 -18.26
C GLY A 11 -1.86 7.93 -17.42
N TYR A 12 -2.44 9.00 -17.96
CA TYR A 12 -3.49 9.80 -17.32
C TYR A 12 -4.75 9.78 -18.19
N ILE A 13 -5.91 9.62 -17.55
CA ILE A 13 -7.23 9.64 -18.19
C ILE A 13 -7.97 10.95 -17.86
N GLU A 14 -8.87 11.34 -18.76
CA GLU A 14 -9.73 12.50 -18.55
C GLU A 14 -10.92 12.10 -17.66
N SER A 15 -10.96 12.65 -16.44
CA SER A 15 -12.10 12.55 -15.54
C SER A 15 -12.72 13.94 -15.44
N GLY A 16 -13.69 14.21 -16.32
CA GLY A 16 -14.24 15.56 -16.53
C GLY A 16 -13.21 16.51 -17.15
N ASP A 17 -12.90 17.60 -16.45
CA ASP A 17 -11.89 18.60 -16.87
C ASP A 17 -10.49 18.35 -16.27
N LEU A 18 -10.32 17.24 -15.53
CA LEU A 18 -9.06 16.92 -14.85
C LEU A 18 -8.39 15.67 -15.43
N CYS A 19 -7.06 15.73 -15.55
CA CYS A 19 -6.23 14.58 -15.86
C CYS A 19 -5.93 13.80 -14.58
N VAL A 20 -6.57 12.66 -14.40
CA VAL A 20 -6.30 11.75 -13.28
C VAL A 20 -5.36 10.63 -13.73
N PRO A 21 -4.40 10.22 -12.90
CA PRO A 21 -3.52 9.10 -13.23
C PRO A 21 -4.34 7.81 -13.35
N LEU A 22 -3.97 6.97 -14.32
CA LEU A 22 -4.52 5.65 -14.50
C LEU A 22 -3.76 4.68 -13.59
N CYS A 23 -4.45 4.13 -12.60
CA CYS A 23 -3.95 2.98 -11.84
C CYS A 23 -4.62 1.72 -12.41
N THR A 24 -3.82 0.68 -12.71
CA THR A 24 -4.34 -0.61 -13.20
C THR A 24 -5.35 -1.21 -12.23
N GLU A 25 -5.10 -1.05 -10.94
CA GLU A 25 -6.00 -1.45 -9.86
C GLU A 25 -6.45 -0.22 -9.06
N GLU A 26 -7.71 -0.21 -8.64
CA GLU A 26 -8.23 0.87 -7.81
C GLU A 26 -7.60 0.79 -6.41
N CYS A 27 -6.87 1.84 -6.03
CA CYS A 27 -6.31 1.95 -4.68
C CYS A 27 -7.47 2.04 -3.67
N GLU A 28 -7.78 0.95 -2.97
CA GLU A 28 -8.97 0.85 -2.10
C GLU A 28 -8.86 1.77 -0.87
N HIS A 29 -7.69 1.75 -0.23
CA HIS A 29 -7.34 2.61 0.93
C HIS A 29 -6.15 3.50 0.60
N GLY A 30 -6.31 4.34 -0.42
CA GLY A 30 -5.27 5.25 -0.87
C GLY A 30 -5.73 6.13 -2.00
N ARG A 31 -4.78 6.81 -2.62
CA ARG A 31 -5.03 7.57 -3.86
C ARG A 31 -4.00 7.24 -4.92
N CYS A 32 -4.44 7.20 -6.16
CA CYS A 32 -3.54 7.11 -7.31
C CYS A 32 -2.77 8.43 -7.44
N VAL A 33 -1.44 8.40 -7.27
CA VAL A 33 -0.59 9.60 -7.34
C VAL A 33 0.18 9.71 -8.64
N SER A 34 0.37 8.58 -9.31
CA SER A 34 1.10 8.45 -10.56
C SER A 34 0.59 7.18 -11.26
N PRO A 35 0.80 7.00 -12.57
CA PRO A 35 0.35 5.80 -13.26
C PRO A 35 0.94 4.56 -12.57
N ASP A 36 0.09 3.57 -12.31
CA ASP A 36 0.45 2.33 -11.59
C ASP A 36 1.09 2.55 -10.21
N THR A 37 0.90 3.71 -9.59
CA THR A 37 1.45 4.06 -8.29
C THR A 37 0.37 4.56 -7.35
N CYS A 38 0.01 3.72 -6.38
CA CYS A 38 -0.87 4.08 -5.28
C CYS A 38 -0.09 4.66 -4.10
N GLN A 39 -0.56 5.78 -3.55
CA GLN A 39 -0.15 6.27 -2.24
C GLN A 39 -1.18 5.76 -1.21
N CYS A 40 -0.81 4.70 -0.50
CA CYS A 40 -1.65 4.12 0.53
C CYS A 40 -1.73 4.99 1.79
N GLU A 41 -2.87 4.90 2.46
CA GLU A 41 -3.05 5.48 3.78
C GLU A 41 -2.18 4.76 4.82
N PRO A 42 -1.77 5.44 5.90
CA PRO A 42 -0.96 4.82 6.96
C PRO A 42 -1.71 3.63 7.58
N GLY A 43 -1.06 2.46 7.60
CA GLY A 43 -1.70 1.21 8.05
C GLY A 43 -2.31 0.39 6.92
N TRP A 44 -2.17 0.84 5.66
CA TRP A 44 -2.52 0.12 4.43
C TRP A 44 -1.28 -0.09 3.54
N GLY A 45 -1.29 -1.17 2.77
CA GLY A 45 -0.18 -1.63 1.95
C GLY A 45 -0.62 -2.63 0.89
N GLY A 46 0.33 -3.20 0.16
CA GLY A 46 0.05 -3.99 -1.05
C GLY A 46 -0.04 -3.10 -2.29
N LEU A 47 -0.19 -3.71 -3.47
CA LEU A 47 -0.25 -2.98 -4.74
C LEU A 47 -1.49 -2.05 -4.80
N ASP A 48 -2.59 -2.50 -4.22
CA ASP A 48 -3.91 -1.84 -4.34
C ASP A 48 -4.34 -1.17 -3.03
N CYS A 49 -3.41 -1.06 -2.08
CA CYS A 49 -3.69 -0.60 -0.71
C CYS A 49 -4.83 -1.39 0.00
N SER A 50 -5.21 -2.57 -0.50
CA SER A 50 -6.24 -3.42 0.12
C SER A 50 -5.69 -4.28 1.26
N SER A 51 -4.37 -4.54 1.27
CA SER A 51 -3.76 -5.26 2.39
C SER A 51 -3.33 -4.28 3.47
N ALA A 52 -4.06 -4.23 4.58
CA ALA A 52 -3.48 -3.66 5.79
C ALA A 52 -2.18 -4.43 6.09
N PRO A 53 -0.98 -3.80 6.16
CA PRO A 53 0.11 -4.37 6.94
C PRO A 53 -0.50 -4.80 8.27
N PRO A 54 -0.10 -5.93 8.85
CA PRO A 54 -0.57 -6.29 10.18
C PRO A 54 -0.17 -5.15 11.12
N THR A 55 -1.13 -4.28 11.44
CA THR A 55 -1.05 -3.34 12.56
C THR A 55 -1.05 -4.09 13.89
N SER A 56 -1.00 -5.42 13.84
CA SER A 56 -0.62 -6.31 14.90
C SER A 56 0.59 -7.17 14.50
N VAL A 57 1.75 -6.58 14.21
CA VAL A 57 2.77 -6.87 15.21
C VAL A 57 2.34 -6.04 16.40
N THR A 58 1.72 -6.67 17.40
CA THR A 58 1.95 -6.18 18.74
C THR A 58 3.47 -6.18 18.84
N GLU A 59 4.10 -5.03 18.64
CA GLU A 59 5.46 -4.74 19.11
C GLU A 59 5.37 -4.77 20.64
N GLU A 60 4.95 -5.92 21.19
CA GLU A 60 5.22 -6.22 22.57
C GLU A 60 6.71 -6.47 22.56
N ARG A 61 7.47 -5.40 22.84
CA ARG A 61 8.89 -5.51 23.14
C ARG A 61 9.01 -6.52 24.27
N ASP A 62 9.26 -7.78 23.92
CA ASP A 62 9.71 -8.77 24.88
C ASP A 62 11.14 -8.35 25.27
N ASP A 63 11.25 -7.57 26.35
CA ASP A 63 12.52 -7.22 27.00
C ASP A 63 13.11 -8.43 27.74
N ARG A 64 13.02 -9.64 27.17
CA ARG A 64 13.84 -10.75 27.68
C ARG A 64 15.17 -10.66 27.01
N ARG A 65 16.06 -9.97 27.71
CA ARG A 65 17.51 -10.09 27.58
C ARG A 65 17.92 -11.56 27.61
N THR A 66 17.89 -12.22 26.46
CA THR A 66 18.55 -13.49 26.23
C THR A 66 19.78 -13.17 25.41
N GLY A 67 20.96 -13.45 25.97
CA GLY A 67 22.24 -12.92 25.54
C GLY A 67 22.51 -12.99 24.03
N SER A 68 23.04 -11.88 23.52
CA SER A 68 24.12 -11.79 22.52
C SER A 68 24.17 -12.81 21.38
N SER A 69 23.08 -12.99 20.64
CA SER A 69 23.05 -13.22 19.18
C SER A 69 21.59 -13.23 18.71
N GLY A 70 21.07 -12.02 18.44
CA GLY A 70 19.67 -11.81 18.10
C GLY A 70 19.29 -12.31 16.72
N VAL A 71 18.95 -13.59 16.61
CA VAL A 71 18.17 -14.12 15.49
C VAL A 71 16.71 -14.05 15.88
N ARG A 72 15.92 -13.23 15.18
CA ARG A 72 14.48 -13.08 15.41
C ARG A 72 13.80 -14.38 14.98
N VAL A 73 13.41 -15.21 15.95
CA VAL A 73 12.63 -16.42 15.67
C VAL A 73 11.14 -16.04 15.69
N TYR A 74 10.58 -15.80 14.52
CA TYR A 74 9.14 -15.62 14.36
C TYR A 74 8.47 -17.00 14.45
N ARG A 75 7.70 -17.25 15.51
CA ARG A 75 6.84 -18.44 15.59
C ARG A 75 5.40 -18.05 15.28
N HIS A 76 4.85 -18.62 14.21
CA HIS A 76 3.44 -18.51 13.87
C HIS A 76 2.65 -19.57 14.64
N VAL A 77 1.77 -19.17 15.54
CA VAL A 77 0.85 -20.08 16.24
C VAL A 77 -0.57 -19.71 15.86
N ALA A 78 -1.22 -20.56 15.07
CA ALA A 78 -2.65 -20.46 14.79
C ALA A 78 -3.43 -21.02 15.99
N GLN A 79 -4.08 -20.16 16.77
CA GLN A 79 -4.99 -20.59 17.83
C GLN A 79 -6.42 -20.59 17.30
N ALA A 80 -7.10 -21.73 17.42
CA ALA A 80 -8.52 -21.88 17.14
C ALA A 80 -9.34 -21.31 18.33
N PRO A 81 -10.44 -20.58 18.07
CA PRO A 81 -11.36 -20.18 19.13
C PRO A 81 -12.12 -21.41 19.69
N ARG A 82 -12.45 -21.35 20.97
CA ARG A 82 -13.24 -22.35 21.71
C ARG A 82 -14.69 -22.41 21.25
#